data_AF-A0A7Y7P1K1-F1
#
_entry.id   AF-A0A7Y7P1K1-F1
#
_cell.length_a   1.000
_cell.length_b   1.000
_cell.length_c   1.000
_cell.angle_alpha   90.00
_cell.angle_beta   90.00
_cell.angle_gamma   90.00
#
_symmetry.space_group_name_H-M   'P 1'
#
loop_
_entity.id
_entity.type
_entity.pdbx_description
1 polymer ?
#
loop_
_entity_poly.entity_id
_entity_poly.type
_entity_poly.pdbx_seq_one_letter_code
_entity_poly.pdbx_strand_id
1 'polypeptide(L)'
;MSEDNHFENSLLYHWMGNLVGTYAAFSFNLFVTITAGLLYSFKVFQSPFILLIFGVISPIIFTLCLYFFIRNISGEILNEPLPSAFITRAGNRLLMSFDIFLIIGFSLLIYLGPFNFFIFRFLQTIFFPGMLLVFLRVLYVSRLIGKNDRGND
;
A
#
# COMPACT_ATOMS: atom_id res chain seq x y z
N MET A 1 -12.41 -19.80 -18.77
CA MET A 1 -11.16 -19.48 -18.04
C MET A 1 -11.52 -18.33 -17.10
N SER A 2 -11.74 -18.63 -15.82
CA SER A 2 -12.40 -17.73 -14.86
C SER A 2 -11.53 -16.49 -14.53
N GLU A 3 -12.18 -15.36 -14.24
CA GLU A 3 -11.51 -14.09 -13.86
C GLU A 3 -10.53 -14.27 -12.68
N ASP A 4 -10.80 -15.22 -11.78
CA ASP A 4 -9.91 -15.59 -10.67
C ASP A 4 -8.51 -16.03 -11.13
N ASN A 5 -8.41 -16.80 -12.23
CA ASN A 5 -7.11 -17.22 -12.77
C ASN A 5 -6.32 -16.05 -13.36
N HIS A 6 -6.98 -15.01 -13.87
CA HIS A 6 -6.29 -13.82 -14.39
C HIS A 6 -5.81 -12.91 -13.24
N PHE A 7 -6.51 -12.91 -12.11
CA PHE A 7 -6.12 -12.18 -10.93
C PHE A 7 -4.90 -12.80 -10.23
N GLU A 8 -4.90 -14.11 -10.00
CA GLU A 8 -3.80 -14.80 -9.29
C GLU A 8 -2.50 -14.83 -10.11
N ASN A 9 -2.58 -14.75 -11.44
CA ASN A 9 -1.43 -14.63 -12.34
C ASN A 9 -0.96 -13.18 -12.56
N SER A 10 -1.55 -12.20 -11.88
CA SER A 10 -1.16 -10.80 -12.03
C SER A 10 0.14 -10.49 -11.29
N LEU A 11 1.01 -9.67 -11.88
CA LEU A 11 2.22 -9.17 -11.23
C LEU A 11 1.91 -8.53 -9.87
N LEU A 12 0.85 -7.71 -9.78
CA LEU A 12 0.48 -7.04 -8.52
C LEU A 12 0.09 -8.02 -7.41
N TYR A 13 -0.50 -9.17 -7.78
CA TYR A 13 -0.80 -10.24 -6.84
C TYR A 13 0.48 -10.85 -6.25
N HIS A 14 1.48 -11.15 -7.10
CA HIS A 14 2.77 -11.66 -6.65
C HIS A 14 3.54 -10.66 -5.78
N TRP A 15 3.54 -9.38 -6.17
CA TRP A 15 4.14 -8.32 -5.36
C TRP A 15 3.50 -8.23 -3.98
N MET A 16 2.17 -8.29 -3.91
CA MET A 16 1.49 -8.32 -2.63
C MET A 16 1.88 -9.54 -1.78
N GLY A 17 1.94 -10.74 -2.37
CA GLY A 17 2.39 -11.94 -1.66
C GLY A 17 3.79 -11.77 -1.07
N ASN A 18 4.71 -11.12 -1.80
CA ASN A 18 6.06 -10.82 -1.31
C ASN A 18 6.10 -9.72 -0.26
N LEU A 19 5.15 -8.77 -0.30
CA LEU A 19 5.08 -7.66 0.64
C LEU A 19 4.46 -8.07 1.97
N VAL A 20 3.34 -8.80 1.92
CA VAL A 20 2.48 -9.05 3.08
C VAL A 20 1.96 -10.48 3.17
N GLY A 21 2.42 -11.42 2.32
CA GLY A 21 1.85 -12.77 2.25
C GLY A 21 2.13 -13.61 3.49
N THR A 22 3.36 -13.55 4.00
CA THR A 22 3.77 -14.23 5.24
C THR A 22 3.97 -13.23 6.37
N TYR A 23 3.90 -13.69 7.62
CA TYR A 23 4.21 -12.87 8.78
C TYR A 23 5.63 -12.31 8.71
N ALA A 24 6.60 -13.15 8.34
CA ALA A 24 8.01 -12.75 8.21
C ALA A 24 8.21 -11.66 7.13
N ALA A 25 7.60 -11.83 5.96
CA ALA A 25 7.68 -10.83 4.89
C ALA A 25 7.04 -9.50 5.30
N PHE A 26 5.86 -9.55 5.89
CA PHE A 26 5.17 -8.35 6.40
C PHE A 26 6.02 -7.62 7.44
N SER A 27 6.50 -8.33 8.47
CA SER A 27 7.32 -7.75 9.54
C SER A 27 8.62 -7.16 9.01
N PHE A 28 9.28 -7.82 8.06
CA PHE A 28 10.50 -7.30 7.43
C PHE A 28 10.23 -6.02 6.64
N ASN A 29 9.22 -6.01 5.75
CA ASN A 29 8.89 -4.83 4.96
C ASN A 29 8.45 -3.64 5.84
N LEU A 30 7.69 -3.91 6.91
CA LEU A 30 7.29 -2.90 7.87
C LEU A 30 8.50 -2.35 8.65
N PHE A 31 9.39 -3.22 9.10
CA PHE A 31 10.62 -2.84 9.81
C PHE A 31 11.53 -1.97 8.93
N VAL A 32 11.75 -2.37 7.68
CA VAL A 32 12.57 -1.61 6.72
C VAL A 32 11.94 -0.24 6.46
N THR A 33 10.62 -0.19 6.25
CA THR A 33 9.88 1.06 6.04
C THR A 33 10.00 2.00 7.23
N ILE A 34 9.78 1.51 8.45
CA ILE A 34 9.90 2.30 9.68
C ILE A 34 11.34 2.78 9.86
N THR A 35 12.32 1.90 9.71
CA THR A 35 13.73 2.22 9.94
C THR A 35 14.23 3.27 8.95
N ALA A 36 14.02 3.05 7.64
CA ALA A 36 14.42 4.00 6.61
C ALA A 36 13.69 5.35 6.75
N GLY A 37 12.40 5.30 7.04
CA GLY A 37 11.59 6.48 7.26
C GLY A 37 12.03 7.27 8.51
N LEU A 38 12.43 6.61 9.59
CA LEU A 38 12.93 7.27 10.80
C LEU A 38 14.27 7.95 10.53
N LEU A 39 15.19 7.25 9.88
CA LEU A 39 16.50 7.81 9.49
C LEU A 39 16.32 9.07 8.63
N TYR A 40 15.37 9.05 7.70
CA TYR A 40 15.05 10.23 6.88
C TYR A 40 14.38 11.35 7.68
N SER A 41 13.35 11.02 8.48
CA SER A 41 12.54 11.97 9.23
C SER A 41 13.32 12.72 10.31
N PHE A 42 14.27 12.05 10.97
CA PHE A 42 15.13 12.67 11.98
C PHE A 42 16.36 13.38 11.39
N LYS A 43 16.46 13.47 10.05
CA LYS A 43 17.64 14.06 9.37
C LYS A 43 18.95 13.32 9.62
N VAL A 44 18.92 12.06 10.08
CA VAL A 44 20.13 11.25 10.29
C VAL A 44 20.76 10.92 8.94
N PHE A 45 19.94 10.62 7.92
CA PHE A 45 20.41 10.39 6.56
C PHE A 45 19.49 11.05 5.52
N GLN A 46 19.81 12.29 5.17
CA GLN A 46 19.00 13.12 4.26
C GLN A 46 19.41 12.98 2.80
N SER A 47 19.26 11.78 2.24
CA SER A 47 19.49 11.57 0.81
C SER A 47 18.18 11.73 0.01
N PRO A 48 18.18 12.48 -1.11
CA PRO A 48 17.05 12.51 -2.04
C PRO A 48 16.64 11.12 -2.53
N PHE A 49 17.60 10.18 -2.61
CA PHE A 49 17.31 8.80 -3.00
C PHE A 49 16.47 8.06 -1.95
N ILE A 50 16.67 8.33 -0.65
CA ILE A 50 15.82 7.73 0.40
C ILE A 50 14.40 8.27 0.29
N LEU A 51 14.24 9.59 0.09
CA LEU A 51 12.92 10.18 -0.13
C LEU A 51 12.24 9.58 -1.37
N LEU A 52 12.98 9.43 -2.47
CA LEU A 52 12.46 8.86 -3.70
C LEU A 52 12.01 7.40 -3.50
N ILE A 53 12.84 6.57 -2.89
CA ILE A 53 12.53 5.14 -2.72
C ILE A 53 11.40 4.97 -1.70
N PHE A 54 11.57 5.48 -0.49
CA PHE A 54 10.67 5.21 0.64
C PHE A 54 9.50 6.19 0.74
N GLY A 55 9.63 7.39 0.20
CA GLY A 55 8.58 8.41 0.17
C GLY A 55 7.79 8.46 -1.14
N VAL A 56 8.24 7.82 -2.23
CA VAL A 56 7.52 7.85 -3.52
C VAL A 56 7.33 6.47 -4.12
N ILE A 57 8.41 5.76 -4.44
CA ILE A 57 8.32 4.49 -5.19
C ILE A 57 7.60 3.42 -4.39
N SER A 58 8.05 3.11 -3.17
CA SER A 58 7.43 2.08 -2.33
C SER A 58 5.96 2.40 -2.02
N PRO A 59 5.60 3.64 -1.58
CA PRO A 59 4.20 3.97 -1.33
C PRO A 59 3.32 3.87 -2.58
N ILE A 60 3.82 4.27 -3.77
CA ILE A 60 3.09 4.08 -5.02
C ILE A 60 2.84 2.59 -5.29
N ILE A 61 3.85 1.73 -5.14
CA ILE A 61 3.68 0.29 -5.31
C ILE A 61 2.65 -0.26 -4.33
N PHE A 62 2.68 0.18 -3.06
CA PHE A 62 1.71 -0.26 -2.05
C PHE A 62 0.30 0.20 -2.41
N THR A 63 0.13 1.45 -2.83
CA THR A 63 -1.15 1.98 -3.30
C THR A 63 -1.67 1.20 -4.51
N LEU A 64 -0.84 0.93 -5.52
CA LEU A 64 -1.23 0.13 -6.67
C LEU A 64 -1.69 -1.28 -6.27
N CYS A 65 -0.93 -1.95 -5.39
CA CYS A 65 -1.31 -3.26 -4.86
C CYS A 65 -2.63 -3.17 -4.09
N LEU A 66 -2.81 -2.16 -3.24
CA LEU A 66 -3.98 -2.01 -2.39
C LEU A 66 -5.24 -1.84 -3.22
N TYR A 67 -5.27 -0.86 -4.12
CA TYR A 67 -6.44 -0.57 -4.96
C TYR A 67 -6.74 -1.71 -5.94
N PHE A 68 -5.70 -2.37 -6.48
CA PHE A 68 -5.87 -3.58 -7.27
C PHE A 68 -6.54 -4.69 -6.45
N PHE A 69 -6.12 -4.91 -5.21
CA PHE A 69 -6.69 -5.97 -4.38
C PHE A 69 -8.11 -5.67 -3.94
N ILE A 70 -8.38 -4.46 -3.46
CA ILE A 70 -9.72 -3.99 -3.06
C ILE A 70 -10.74 -4.21 -4.18
N ARG A 71 -10.37 -3.88 -5.42
CA ARG A 71 -11.26 -4.03 -6.58
C ARG A 71 -11.60 -5.49 -6.90
N ASN A 72 -10.70 -6.42 -6.58
CA ASN A 72 -10.82 -7.84 -6.92
C ASN A 72 -11.20 -8.71 -5.71
N ILE A 73 -11.50 -8.11 -4.56
CA ILE A 73 -12.18 -8.76 -3.45
C ILE A 73 -13.69 -8.61 -3.69
N SER A 74 -14.49 -9.52 -3.15
CA SER A 74 -15.94 -9.69 -3.35
C SER A 74 -16.82 -8.51 -2.89
N GLY A 75 -16.27 -7.31 -2.73
CA GLY A 75 -16.99 -6.13 -2.23
C GLY A 75 -17.14 -6.09 -0.72
N GLU A 76 -16.55 -7.04 0.01
CA GLU A 76 -16.60 -7.12 1.47
C GLU A 76 -15.20 -7.25 2.06
N ILE A 77 -14.95 -6.58 3.18
CA ILE A 77 -13.75 -6.75 4.01
C ILE A 77 -14.24 -7.13 5.40
N LEU A 78 -13.78 -8.25 5.95
CA LEU A 78 -14.21 -8.70 7.28
C LEU A 78 -15.74 -8.75 7.45
N ASN A 79 -16.46 -9.16 6.39
CA ASN A 79 -17.93 -9.21 6.29
C ASN A 79 -18.66 -7.85 6.32
N GLU A 80 -17.92 -6.74 6.19
CA GLU A 80 -18.50 -5.40 6.03
C GLU A 80 -18.44 -4.95 4.56
N PRO A 81 -19.53 -4.38 4.00
CA PRO A 81 -19.57 -3.95 2.62
C PRO A 81 -18.66 -2.73 2.38
N LEU A 82 -17.88 -2.79 1.31
CA LEU A 82 -17.03 -1.70 0.87
C LEU A 82 -17.85 -0.58 0.21
N PRO A 83 -17.48 0.69 0.40
CA PRO A 83 -18.10 1.79 -0.33
C PRO A 83 -17.97 1.61 -1.85
N SER A 84 -19.00 1.98 -2.60
CA SER A 84 -19.07 1.81 -4.06
C SER A 84 -17.92 2.50 -4.81
N ALA A 85 -17.34 3.56 -4.26
CA ALA A 85 -16.18 4.24 -4.81
C ALA A 85 -14.94 3.32 -4.92
N PHE A 86 -14.81 2.33 -4.03
CA PHE A 86 -13.70 1.37 -4.03
C PHE A 86 -13.93 0.18 -4.97
N ILE A 87 -15.20 -0.18 -5.19
CA ILE A 87 -15.60 -1.34 -6.01
C ILE A 87 -15.68 -0.96 -7.49
N THR A 88 -16.25 0.20 -7.80
CA THR A 88 -16.42 0.64 -9.19
C THR A 88 -15.07 0.90 -9.87
N ARG A 89 -14.91 0.45 -11.12
CA ARG A 89 -13.65 0.60 -11.86
C ARG A 89 -13.21 2.05 -12.02
N ALA A 90 -14.15 2.96 -12.24
CA ALA A 90 -13.87 4.39 -12.40
C ALA A 90 -13.51 5.04 -11.06
N GLY A 91 -14.30 4.79 -10.00
CA GLY A 91 -14.05 5.33 -8.66
C GLY A 91 -12.71 4.86 -8.09
N ASN A 92 -12.43 3.56 -8.19
CA ASN A 92 -11.19 2.96 -7.70
C ASN A 92 -9.96 3.58 -8.40
N ARG A 93 -10.02 3.75 -9.72
CA ARG A 93 -8.94 4.39 -10.48
C ARG A 93 -8.76 5.86 -10.11
N LEU A 94 -9.84 6.59 -9.87
CA LEU A 94 -9.79 8.00 -9.50
C LEU A 94 -9.14 8.15 -8.13
N LEU A 95 -9.59 7.39 -7.13
CA LEU A 95 -9.03 7.40 -5.78
C LEU A 95 -7.54 6.99 -5.79
N MET A 96 -7.20 5.92 -6.51
CA MET A 96 -5.81 5.49 -6.68
C MET A 96 -4.94 6.59 -7.30
N SER A 97 -5.43 7.26 -8.34
CA SER A 97 -4.68 8.34 -9.01
C SER A 97 -4.53 9.56 -8.11
N PHE A 98 -5.56 9.87 -7.32
CA PHE A 98 -5.53 10.95 -6.34
C PHE A 98 -4.49 10.67 -5.24
N ASP A 99 -4.46 9.46 -4.69
CA ASP A 99 -3.47 9.07 -3.68
C ASP A 99 -2.04 9.10 -4.24
N ILE A 100 -1.82 8.60 -5.45
CA ILE A 100 -0.52 8.68 -6.13
C ILE A 100 -0.10 10.15 -6.35
N PHE A 101 -1.04 10.99 -6.78
CA PHE A 101 -0.79 12.41 -6.95
C PHE A 101 -0.39 13.09 -5.63
N LEU A 102 -1.09 12.77 -4.53
CA LEU A 102 -0.74 13.28 -3.20
C LEU A 102 0.65 12.80 -2.75
N ILE A 103 0.97 11.52 -2.95
CA ILE A 103 2.29 10.96 -2.61
C ILE A 103 3.40 11.74 -3.34
N ILE A 104 3.25 11.94 -4.65
CA ILE A 104 4.24 12.67 -5.45
C ILE A 104 4.30 14.14 -5.03
N GLY A 105 3.15 14.79 -4.88
CA GLY A 105 3.03 16.20 -4.50
C GLY A 105 3.68 16.50 -3.14
N PHE A 106 3.37 15.70 -2.11
CA PHE A 106 3.99 15.86 -0.80
C PHE A 106 5.50 15.62 -0.84
N SER A 107 5.96 14.59 -1.56
CA SER A 107 7.39 14.35 -1.71
C SER A 107 8.11 15.51 -2.40
N LEU A 108 7.51 16.11 -3.43
CA LEU A 108 8.07 17.29 -4.10
C LEU A 108 8.13 18.49 -3.15
N LEU A 109 7.09 18.75 -2.37
CA LEU A 109 7.06 19.84 -1.39
C LEU A 109 8.07 19.65 -0.25
N ILE A 110 8.34 18.39 0.13
CA ILE A 110 9.42 18.07 1.08
C ILE A 110 10.79 18.32 0.43
N TYR A 111 10.99 17.86 -0.80
CA TYR A 111 12.25 18.00 -1.54
C TYR A 111 12.60 19.47 -1.80
N LEU A 112 11.63 20.28 -2.22
CA LEU A 112 11.81 21.71 -2.51
C LEU A 112 11.99 22.57 -1.26
N GLY A 113 11.63 22.05 -0.07
CA GLY A 113 11.80 22.75 1.20
C GLY A 113 10.54 23.26 1.91
N PRO A 114 9.43 23.68 1.24
CA PRO A 114 8.26 24.23 1.93
C PRO A 114 7.71 23.34 3.05
N PHE A 115 7.75 22.02 2.88
CA PHE A 115 7.28 21.03 3.86
C PHE A 115 8.42 20.21 4.48
N ASN A 116 9.66 20.71 4.51
CA ASN A 116 10.80 20.00 5.10
C ASN A 116 10.82 20.02 6.65
N PHE A 117 9.66 19.85 7.27
CA PHE A 117 9.49 19.69 8.72
C PHE A 117 9.50 18.22 9.10
N PHE A 118 9.75 17.92 10.37
CA PHE A 118 9.70 16.56 10.89
C PHE A 118 8.37 15.86 10.59
N ILE A 119 7.24 16.53 10.86
CA ILE A 119 5.90 15.94 10.72
C ILE A 119 5.60 15.46 9.31
N PHE A 120 5.88 16.28 8.28
CA PHE A 120 5.61 15.92 6.89
C PHE A 120 6.53 14.79 6.41
N ARG A 121 7.80 14.79 6.82
CA ARG A 121 8.72 13.70 6.51
C ARG A 121 8.28 12.39 7.18
N PHE A 122 7.92 12.46 8.46
CA PHE A 122 7.39 11.33 9.20
C PHE A 122 6.12 10.76 8.56
N LEU A 123 5.17 11.64 8.22
CA LEU A 123 3.92 11.23 7.57
C LEU A 123 4.19 10.54 6.24
N GLN A 124 5.03 11.16 5.40
CA GLN A 124 5.33 10.68 4.05
C GLN A 124 6.13 9.37 4.04
N THR A 125 7.13 9.22 4.91
CA THR A 125 8.07 8.08 4.84
C THR A 125 7.79 6.96 5.83
N ILE A 126 6.93 7.17 6.83
CA ILE A 126 6.60 6.16 7.85
C ILE A 126 5.10 5.94 7.94
N PHE A 127 4.34 6.99 8.25
CA PHE A 127 2.94 6.82 8.63
C PHE A 127 2.09 6.30 7.46
N PHE A 128 2.08 6.99 6.32
CA PHE A 128 1.30 6.56 5.16
C PHE A 128 1.78 5.21 4.60
N PRO A 129 3.09 4.98 4.37
CA PRO A 129 3.55 3.70 3.84
C PRO A 129 3.31 2.54 4.81
N GLY A 130 3.45 2.77 6.11
CA GLY A 130 3.14 1.81 7.16
C GLY A 130 1.65 1.45 7.19
N MET A 131 0.76 2.45 7.13
CA MET A 131 -0.68 2.19 7.03
C MET A 131 -1.05 1.40 5.78
N LEU A 132 -0.48 1.74 4.62
CA LEU A 132 -0.72 1.02 3.38
C LEU A 132 -0.31 -0.47 3.48
N LEU A 133 0.84 -0.77 4.09
CA LEU A 133 1.27 -2.14 4.35
C LEU A 133 0.33 -2.88 5.31
N VAL A 134 -0.12 -2.22 6.39
CA VAL A 134 -1.08 -2.81 7.34
C VAL A 134 -2.40 -3.11 6.64
N PHE A 135 -2.95 -2.18 5.87
CA PHE A 135 -4.19 -2.41 5.12
C PHE A 135 -4.03 -3.52 4.08
N LEU A 136 -2.92 -3.55 3.35
CA LEU A 136 -2.60 -4.65 2.44
C LEU A 136 -2.62 -6.00 3.17
N ARG A 137 -2.01 -6.08 4.36
CA ARG A 137 -1.99 -7.31 5.16
C ARG A 137 -3.40 -7.72 5.58
N VAL A 138 -4.24 -6.78 6.03
CA VAL A 138 -5.63 -7.05 6.42
C VAL A 138 -6.41 -7.61 5.22
N LEU A 139 -6.30 -6.98 4.05
CA LEU A 139 -6.98 -7.45 2.84
C LEU A 139 -6.50 -8.83 2.41
N TYR A 140 -5.20 -9.09 2.49
CA TYR A 140 -4.62 -10.39 2.14
C TYR A 140 -5.22 -11.49 3.01
N VAL A 141 -5.22 -11.28 4.33
CA VAL A 141 -5.73 -12.25 5.30
C VAL A 141 -7.24 -12.43 5.14
N SER A 142 -8.00 -11.34 4.95
CA SER A 142 -9.45 -11.43 4.71
C SER A 142 -9.77 -12.28 3.49
N ARG A 143 -8.99 -12.17 2.41
CA ARG A 143 -9.16 -13.01 1.21
C ARG A 143 -8.83 -14.48 1.49
N LEU A 144 -7.77 -14.76 2.25
CA LEU A 144 -7.40 -16.13 2.60
C LEU A 144 -8.47 -16.82 3.44
N ILE A 145 -9.03 -16.11 4.43
CA ILE A 145 -10.14 -16.60 5.26
C ILE A 145 -11.35 -16.92 4.36
N GLY A 146 -11.78 -15.97 3.54
CA GLY A 146 -12.93 -16.18 2.64
C GLY A 146 -12.72 -17.29 1.60
N LYS A 147 -11.47 -17.62 1.23
CA LYS A 147 -11.15 -18.75 0.33
C LYS A 147 -11.21 -20.10 1.06
N ASN A 148 -10.81 -20.16 2.32
CA ASN A 148 -10.93 -21.35 3.16
C ASN A 148 -12.40 -21.68 3.46
N ASP A 149 -13.23 -20.68 3.75
CA ASP A 149 -14.65 -20.89 4.04
C ASP A 149 -15.38 -21.49 2.82
N ARG A 150 -15.08 -21.02 1.60
CA ARG A 150 -15.65 -21.57 0.35
C ARG A 150 -15.10 -22.94 -0.06
N GLY A 151 -14.01 -23.39 0.54
CA GLY A 151 -13.41 -24.70 0.27
C GLY A 151 -13.94 -25.82 1.16
N ASN A 152 -14.74 -25.48 2.18
CA ASN A 152 -15.35 -26.41 3.13
C ASN A 152 -16.85 -26.66 2.87
N ASP A 153 -17.44 -26.00 1.87
CA ASP A 153 -18.79 -26.24 1.34
C ASP A 153 -18.73 -27.07 0.05
#